data_AF-A0A6B3NIM4-F1
#
_entry.id   AF-A0A6B3NIM4-F1
#
_cell.length_a   1.000
_cell.length_b   1.000
_cell.length_c   1.000
_cell.angle_alpha   90.00
_cell.angle_beta   90.00
_cell.angle_gamma   90.00
#
_symmetry.space_group_name_H-M   'P 1'
#
loop_
_entity.id
_entity.type
_entity.pdbx_description
1 polymer ?
#
loop_
_entity_poly.entity_id
_entity_poly.type
_entity_poly.pdbx_seq_one_letter_code
_entity_poly.pdbx_strand_id
1 'polypeptide(L)'
;MTKVEIQRIWEVFHWSFFVYIQGLIICLNRFEIDIAAGNFQQAQVELETATDLMFASGAAMELAGNFGRQDYENLIRPEMMPPNVRSENFSGLMSWDHALLIKIWKRLSPVFETLPASLHPQHARFVAAYVSLSNSHTAVCKKFGGDQKGSLRCNKSSAVSRLEKFGDNRLKLINPNHLVTDGCPFYPS
;
A
#
# COMPACT_ATOMS: atom_id res chain seq x y z
N MET A 1 0.28 -27.45 0.17
CA MET A 1 0.97 -26.79 1.29
C MET A 1 0.32 -27.23 2.59
N THR A 2 1.09 -27.39 3.64
CA THR A 2 0.63 -27.71 4.99
C THR A 2 0.03 -26.46 5.66
N LYS A 3 -0.75 -26.63 6.75
CA LYS A 3 -1.27 -25.51 7.55
C LYS A 3 -0.14 -24.58 8.02
N VAL A 4 0.97 -25.17 8.49
CA VAL A 4 2.13 -24.43 8.99
C VAL A 4 2.78 -23.58 7.90
N GLU A 5 2.94 -24.13 6.68
CA GLU A 5 3.49 -23.40 5.53
C GLU A 5 2.60 -22.22 5.13
N ILE A 6 1.28 -22.43 5.04
CA ILE A 6 0.31 -21.38 4.65
C ILE A 6 0.30 -20.24 5.66
N GLN A 7 0.26 -20.57 6.96
CA GLN A 7 0.32 -19.57 8.01
C GLN A 7 1.65 -18.80 7.97
N ARG A 8 2.77 -19.51 7.78
CA ARG A 8 4.08 -18.87 7.70
C ARG A 8 4.21 -17.91 6.52
N ILE A 9 3.70 -18.29 5.35
CA ILE A 9 3.64 -17.42 4.16
C ILE A 9 2.84 -16.15 4.50
N TRP A 10 1.65 -16.31 5.05
CA TRP A 10 0.81 -15.18 5.42
C TRP A 10 1.51 -14.23 6.40
N GLU A 11 2.06 -14.75 7.50
CA GLU A 11 2.71 -13.94 8.54
C GLU A 11 3.96 -13.21 8.04
N VAL A 12 4.88 -13.94 7.38
CA VAL A 12 6.18 -13.39 6.97
C VAL A 12 6.00 -12.25 5.99
N PHE A 13 5.12 -12.41 4.99
CA PHE A 13 4.94 -11.36 4.00
C PHE A 13 4.12 -10.17 4.54
N HIS A 14 3.26 -10.36 5.54
CA HIS A 14 2.69 -9.22 6.28
C HIS A 14 3.76 -8.48 7.10
N TRP A 15 4.71 -9.19 7.73
CA TRP A 15 5.83 -8.54 8.42
C TRP A 15 6.72 -7.76 7.44
N SER A 16 7.06 -8.33 6.29
CA SER A 16 7.81 -7.62 5.25
C SER A 16 7.09 -6.35 4.82
N PHE A 17 5.77 -6.41 4.60
CA PHE A 17 4.97 -5.23 4.29
C PHE A 17 5.08 -4.13 5.37
N PHE A 18 5.04 -4.48 6.65
CA PHE A 18 5.18 -3.49 7.72
C PHE A 18 6.58 -2.87 7.77
N VAL A 19 7.64 -3.65 7.52
CA VAL A 19 9.00 -3.12 7.39
C VAL A 19 9.09 -2.12 6.23
N TYR A 20 8.46 -2.42 5.09
CA TYR A 20 8.43 -1.50 3.96
C TYR A 20 7.64 -0.22 4.25
N ILE A 21 6.54 -0.28 5.02
CA ILE A 21 5.84 0.92 5.51
C ILE A 21 6.78 1.79 6.35
N GLN A 22 7.55 1.18 7.26
CA GLN A 22 8.48 1.94 8.11
C GLN A 22 9.58 2.60 7.27
N GLY A 23 10.10 1.90 6.26
CA GLY A 23 11.02 2.49 5.29
C GLY A 23 10.39 3.66 4.52
N LEU A 24 9.16 3.50 4.03
CA LEU A 24 8.41 4.57 3.34
C LEU A 24 8.26 5.81 4.21
N ILE A 25 7.93 5.63 5.49
CA ILE A 25 7.84 6.72 6.47
C ILE A 25 9.18 7.46 6.57
N ILE A 26 10.28 6.73 6.72
CA ILE A 26 11.62 7.33 6.86
C ILE A 26 11.98 8.13 5.60
N CYS A 27 11.85 7.51 4.42
CA CYS A 27 12.19 8.14 3.15
C CYS A 27 11.34 9.39 2.87
N LEU A 28 10.03 9.32 3.13
CA LEU A 28 9.16 10.47 2.88
C LEU A 28 9.38 11.63 3.86
N ASN A 29 9.79 11.37 5.10
CA ASN A 29 10.20 12.45 6.01
C ASN A 29 11.52 13.08 5.55
N ARG A 30 12.49 12.29 5.06
CA ARG A 30 13.75 12.83 4.53
C ARG A 30 13.55 13.60 3.24
N PHE A 31 12.73 13.09 2.34
CA PHE A 31 12.28 13.78 1.14
C PHE A 31 11.71 15.17 1.48
N GLU A 32 10.83 15.26 2.47
CA GLU A 32 10.25 16.54 2.92
C GLU A 32 11.33 17.54 3.37
N ILE A 33 12.29 17.06 4.17
CA ILE A 33 13.41 17.87 4.67
C ILE A 33 14.29 18.35 3.51
N ASP A 34 14.65 17.45 2.59
CA ASP A 34 15.54 17.76 1.48
C ASP A 34 14.90 18.69 0.45
N ILE A 35 13.62 18.51 0.16
CA ILE A 35 12.86 19.46 -0.69
C ILE A 35 12.85 20.85 -0.08
N ALA A 36 12.53 20.96 1.22
CA ALA A 36 12.46 22.25 1.91
C ALA A 36 13.83 22.95 1.97
N ALA A 37 14.92 22.17 2.02
CA ALA A 37 16.29 22.68 2.00
C ALA A 37 16.83 22.99 0.59
N GLY A 38 16.10 22.65 -0.49
CA GLY A 38 16.58 22.78 -1.87
C GLY A 38 17.60 21.71 -2.28
N ASN A 39 17.75 20.64 -1.49
CA ASN A 39 18.65 19.51 -1.75
C ASN A 39 18.02 18.54 -2.75
N PHE A 40 17.74 19.00 -3.97
CA PHE A 40 16.94 18.23 -4.93
C PHE A 40 17.53 16.88 -5.31
N GLN A 41 18.86 16.73 -5.30
CA GLN A 41 19.52 15.44 -5.55
C GLN A 41 19.19 14.42 -4.45
N GLN A 42 19.14 14.83 -3.18
CA GLN A 42 18.82 13.91 -2.09
C GLN A 42 17.33 13.63 -2.02
N ALA A 43 16.49 14.64 -2.27
CA ALA A 43 15.06 14.46 -2.45
C ALA A 43 14.75 13.44 -3.57
N GLN A 44 15.49 13.49 -4.68
CA GLN A 44 15.37 12.51 -5.75
C GLN A 44 15.62 11.08 -5.26
N VAL A 45 16.74 10.87 -4.56
CA VAL A 45 17.11 9.55 -4.01
C VAL A 45 16.05 9.02 -3.04
N GLU A 46 15.54 9.88 -2.15
CA GLU A 46 14.54 9.47 -1.17
C GLU A 46 13.18 9.14 -1.82
N LEU A 47 12.79 9.85 -2.88
CA LEU A 47 11.56 9.56 -3.62
C LEU A 47 11.69 8.28 -4.48
N GLU A 48 12.86 8.03 -5.07
CA GLU A 48 13.18 6.78 -5.77
C GLU A 48 13.17 5.59 -4.79
N THR A 49 13.79 5.75 -3.62
CA THR A 49 13.78 4.72 -2.57
C THR A 49 12.36 4.45 -2.08
N ALA A 50 11.56 5.48 -1.86
CA ALA A 50 10.14 5.33 -1.51
C ALA A 50 9.34 4.61 -2.61
N THR A 51 9.67 4.86 -3.88
CA THR A 51 9.05 4.16 -5.02
C THR A 51 9.34 2.65 -4.96
N ASP A 52 10.60 2.26 -4.76
CA ASP A 52 10.99 0.85 -4.72
C ASP A 52 10.36 0.12 -3.52
N LEU A 53 10.27 0.78 -2.36
CA LEU A 53 9.58 0.24 -1.18
C LEU A 53 8.07 0.08 -1.41
N MET A 54 7.46 0.95 -2.22
CA MET A 54 6.05 0.83 -2.58
C MET A 54 5.81 -0.39 -3.48
N PHE A 55 6.67 -0.63 -4.48
CA PHE A 55 6.61 -1.85 -5.29
C PHE A 55 6.85 -3.11 -4.44
N ALA A 56 7.85 -3.08 -3.55
CA ALA A 56 8.12 -4.19 -2.63
C ALA A 56 6.92 -4.48 -1.71
N SER A 57 6.20 -3.44 -1.29
CA SER A 57 4.95 -3.57 -0.53
C SER A 57 3.86 -4.28 -1.35
N GLY A 58 3.74 -3.99 -2.65
CA GLY A 58 2.82 -4.67 -3.55
C GLY A 58 3.16 -6.15 -3.71
N ALA A 59 4.43 -6.46 -3.98
CA ALA A 59 4.91 -7.83 -4.09
C ALA A 59 4.71 -8.62 -2.79
N ALA A 60 4.96 -8.01 -1.63
CA ALA A 60 4.70 -8.64 -0.34
C ALA A 60 3.20 -9.01 -0.17
N MET A 61 2.29 -8.13 -0.59
CA MET A 61 0.85 -8.43 -0.55
C MET A 61 0.47 -9.62 -1.43
N GLU A 62 1.02 -9.70 -2.64
CA GLU A 62 0.77 -10.82 -3.56
C GLU A 62 1.30 -12.14 -2.99
N LEU A 63 2.53 -12.12 -2.45
CA LEU A 63 3.16 -13.28 -1.83
C LEU A 63 2.43 -13.73 -0.56
N ALA A 64 1.94 -12.78 0.25
CA ALA A 64 1.09 -13.07 1.41
C ALA A 64 -0.23 -13.78 1.03
N GLY A 65 -0.67 -13.61 -0.22
CA GLY A 65 -1.85 -14.25 -0.78
C GLY A 65 -1.55 -15.50 -1.63
N ASN A 66 -0.31 -16.02 -1.64
CA ASN A 66 0.12 -17.07 -2.56
C ASN A 66 -0.32 -18.50 -2.13
N PHE A 67 -1.61 -18.67 -1.85
CA PHE A 67 -2.27 -19.95 -1.55
C PHE A 67 -3.74 -19.92 -1.99
N GLY A 68 -4.46 -21.04 -1.85
CA GLY A 68 -5.84 -21.18 -2.34
C GLY A 68 -6.86 -20.40 -1.52
N ARG A 69 -8.02 -20.09 -2.12
CA ARG A 69 -9.16 -19.47 -1.41
C ARG A 69 -9.68 -20.36 -0.28
N GLN A 70 -9.77 -21.68 -0.51
CA GLN A 70 -10.21 -22.63 0.51
C GLN A 70 -9.26 -22.64 1.70
N ASP A 71 -7.95 -22.59 1.46
CA ASP A 71 -6.93 -22.49 2.52
C ASP A 71 -7.10 -21.19 3.33
N TYR A 72 -7.34 -20.06 2.65
CA TYR A 72 -7.62 -18.80 3.33
C TYR A 72 -8.86 -18.89 4.23
N GLU A 73 -9.97 -19.42 3.71
CA GLU A 73 -11.24 -19.50 4.45
C GLU A 73 -11.18 -20.47 5.62
N ASN A 74 -10.48 -21.60 5.48
CA ASN A 74 -10.45 -22.66 6.47
C ASN A 74 -9.32 -22.51 7.49
N LEU A 75 -8.20 -21.89 7.12
CA LEU A 75 -6.98 -21.86 7.93
C LEU A 75 -6.58 -20.46 8.39
N ILE A 76 -6.72 -19.43 7.55
CA ILE A 76 -6.22 -18.07 7.87
C ILE A 76 -7.31 -17.19 8.47
N ARG A 77 -8.47 -17.13 7.83
CA ARG A 77 -9.58 -16.27 8.25
C ARG A 77 -10.06 -16.57 9.68
N PRO A 78 -10.21 -17.83 10.13
CA PRO A 78 -10.63 -18.12 11.49
C PRO A 78 -9.62 -17.66 12.55
N GLU A 79 -8.32 -17.66 12.23
CA GLU A 79 -7.25 -17.19 13.13
C GLU A 79 -7.26 -15.65 13.28
N MET A 80 -7.88 -14.94 12.34
CA MET A 80 -8.09 -13.48 12.39
C MET A 80 -9.44 -13.07 13.01
N MET A 81 -10.18 -13.99 13.62
CA MET A 81 -11.46 -13.73 14.29
C MET A 81 -11.41 -14.14 15.77
N PRO A 82 -12.28 -13.60 16.63
CA PRO A 82 -12.43 -14.10 18.00
C PRO A 82 -12.73 -15.62 18.02
N PRO A 83 -12.18 -16.38 18.99
CA PRO A 83 -11.39 -15.93 20.14
C PRO A 83 -9.88 -15.73 19.87
N ASN A 84 -9.40 -16.05 18.67
CA ASN A 84 -7.96 -16.03 18.34
C ASN A 84 -7.38 -14.60 18.32
N VAL A 85 -8.21 -13.60 18.06
CA VAL A 85 -7.88 -12.17 18.22
C VAL A 85 -8.87 -11.48 19.14
N ARG A 86 -8.39 -10.45 19.87
CA ARG A 86 -9.23 -9.66 20.81
C ARG A 86 -10.21 -8.71 20.11
N SER A 87 -9.94 -8.34 18.86
CA SER A 87 -10.75 -7.38 18.10
C SER A 87 -11.67 -8.09 17.13
N GLU A 88 -12.94 -7.72 17.13
CA GLU A 88 -13.92 -8.19 16.14
C GLU A 88 -13.66 -7.63 14.73
N ASN A 89 -12.80 -6.62 14.60
CA ASN A 89 -12.56 -5.86 13.37
C ASN A 89 -11.09 -5.84 12.94
N PHE A 90 -10.35 -6.94 13.17
CA PHE A 90 -8.93 -7.03 12.79
C PHE A 90 -8.71 -6.61 11.33
N SER A 91 -7.84 -5.63 11.13
CA SER A 91 -7.54 -5.06 9.82
C SER A 91 -6.17 -4.39 9.83
N GLY A 92 -5.42 -4.53 8.74
CA GLY A 92 -4.16 -3.79 8.54
C GLY A 92 -4.30 -2.26 8.63
N LEU A 93 -5.52 -1.72 8.47
CA LEU A 93 -5.82 -0.29 8.68
C LEU A 93 -5.66 0.17 10.14
N MET A 94 -5.62 -0.76 11.09
CA MET A 94 -5.42 -0.45 12.51
C MET A 94 -3.94 -0.30 12.88
N SER A 95 -3.01 -0.54 11.94
CA SER A 95 -1.59 -0.32 12.17
C SER A 95 -1.29 1.16 12.38
N TRP A 96 -0.57 1.47 13.46
CA TRP A 96 -0.11 2.82 13.78
C TRP A 96 0.78 3.38 12.67
N ASP A 97 1.64 2.54 12.09
CA ASP A 97 2.54 2.92 11.01
C ASP A 97 1.74 3.26 9.74
N HIS A 98 0.70 2.49 9.43
CA HIS A 98 -0.18 2.82 8.31
C HIS A 98 -0.86 4.18 8.51
N ALA A 99 -1.39 4.44 9.71
CA ALA A 99 -2.01 5.73 10.03
C ALA A 99 -1.00 6.89 9.94
N LEU A 100 0.25 6.68 10.38
CA LEU A 100 1.33 7.65 10.28
C LEU A 100 1.69 7.93 8.81
N LEU A 101 1.83 6.90 7.98
CA LEU A 101 2.10 7.04 6.54
C LEU A 101 1.03 7.90 5.86
N ILE A 102 -0.25 7.67 6.15
CA ILE A 102 -1.34 8.50 5.59
C ILE A 102 -1.27 9.95 6.08
N LYS A 103 -0.85 10.20 7.33
CA LYS A 103 -0.62 11.57 7.82
C LYS A 103 0.52 12.26 7.06
N ILE A 104 1.60 11.54 6.79
CA ILE A 104 2.73 12.05 6.00
C ILE A 104 2.27 12.40 4.57
N TRP A 105 1.49 11.55 3.92
CA TRP A 105 0.98 11.85 2.57
C TRP A 105 0.08 13.08 2.54
N LYS A 106 -0.79 13.25 3.54
CA LYS A 106 -1.59 14.48 3.66
C LYS A 106 -0.72 15.72 3.82
N ARG A 107 0.36 15.61 4.61
CA ARG A 107 1.32 16.70 4.82
C ARG A 107 2.13 17.03 3.58
N LEU A 108 2.51 16.01 2.80
CA LEU A 108 3.26 16.14 1.54
C LEU A 108 2.40 16.53 0.34
N SER A 109 1.07 16.47 0.42
CA SER A 109 0.19 16.81 -0.71
C SER A 109 0.53 18.18 -1.33
N PRO A 110 0.69 19.28 -0.57
CA PRO A 110 1.05 20.58 -1.16
C PRO A 110 2.47 20.60 -1.77
N VAL A 111 3.39 19.75 -1.26
CA VAL A 111 4.73 19.60 -1.83
C VAL A 111 4.64 18.96 -3.22
N PHE A 112 3.78 17.95 -3.39
CA PHE A 112 3.55 17.34 -4.70
C PHE A 112 2.82 18.29 -5.67
N GLU A 113 1.99 19.22 -5.17
CA GLU A 113 1.35 20.25 -6.01
C GLU A 113 2.35 21.24 -6.62
N THR A 114 3.43 21.52 -5.91
CA THR A 114 4.42 22.56 -6.25
C THR A 114 5.80 21.99 -6.57
N LEU A 115 5.85 20.70 -6.90
CA LEU A 115 7.10 19.97 -7.08
C LEU A 115 7.94 20.54 -8.24
N PRO A 116 9.25 20.76 -8.06
CA PRO A 116 10.14 21.18 -9.15
C PRO A 116 10.12 20.22 -10.33
N ALA A 117 10.19 20.75 -11.55
CA ALA A 117 10.15 19.97 -12.78
C ALA A 117 11.23 18.86 -12.85
N SER A 118 12.37 19.08 -12.21
CA SER A 118 13.46 18.09 -12.13
C SER A 118 13.07 16.81 -11.39
N LEU A 119 12.02 16.82 -10.56
CA LEU A 119 11.57 15.67 -9.78
C LEU A 119 10.27 15.04 -10.29
N HIS A 120 9.69 15.59 -11.37
CA HIS A 120 8.48 15.04 -11.99
C HIS A 120 8.64 13.58 -12.43
N PRO A 121 9.77 13.12 -13.00
CA PRO A 121 9.94 11.71 -13.36
C PRO A 121 9.85 10.76 -12.16
N GLN A 122 10.48 11.12 -11.04
CA GLN A 122 10.46 10.32 -9.80
C GLN A 122 9.08 10.32 -9.17
N HIS A 123 8.40 11.47 -9.18
CA HIS A 123 7.02 11.58 -8.72
C HIS A 123 6.06 10.71 -9.53
N ALA A 124 6.18 10.71 -10.87
CA ALA A 124 5.40 9.84 -11.74
C ALA A 124 5.60 8.35 -11.42
N ARG A 125 6.86 7.93 -11.20
CA ARG A 125 7.16 6.55 -10.79
C ARG A 125 6.58 6.22 -9.41
N PHE A 126 6.65 7.13 -8.45
CA PHE A 126 6.06 6.94 -7.12
C PHE A 126 4.54 6.75 -7.19
N VAL A 127 3.85 7.58 -7.98
CA VAL A 127 2.40 7.45 -8.20
C VAL A 127 2.05 6.12 -8.87
N ALA A 128 2.80 5.71 -9.89
CA ALA A 128 2.60 4.42 -10.55
C ALA A 128 2.82 3.23 -9.59
N ALA A 129 3.84 3.30 -8.72
CA ALA A 129 4.10 2.28 -7.73
C ALA A 129 2.95 2.16 -6.72
N TYR A 130 2.34 3.29 -6.33
CA TYR A 130 1.15 3.27 -5.49
C TYR A 130 -0.05 2.61 -6.17
N VAL A 131 -0.29 2.92 -7.45
CA VAL A 131 -1.37 2.29 -8.24
C VAL A 131 -1.14 0.78 -8.32
N SER A 132 0.10 0.35 -8.58
CA SER A 132 0.48 -1.07 -8.56
C SER A 132 0.17 -1.73 -7.21
N LEU A 133 0.62 -1.15 -6.09
CA LEU A 133 0.31 -1.66 -4.74
C LEU A 133 -1.21 -1.77 -4.50
N SER A 134 -1.97 -0.72 -4.86
CA SER A 134 -3.43 -0.69 -4.67
C SER A 134 -4.12 -1.81 -5.46
N ASN A 135 -3.67 -2.05 -6.69
CA ASN A 135 -4.16 -3.11 -7.55
C ASN A 135 -3.81 -4.50 -7.00
N SER A 136 -2.57 -4.72 -6.57
CA SER A 136 -2.11 -5.97 -5.95
C SER A 136 -2.94 -6.33 -4.72
N HIS A 137 -3.16 -5.36 -3.82
CA HIS A 137 -3.98 -5.57 -2.62
C HIS A 137 -5.44 -5.89 -2.98
N THR A 138 -6.01 -5.17 -3.94
CA THR A 138 -7.39 -5.40 -4.42
C THR A 138 -7.53 -6.79 -5.05
N ALA A 139 -6.56 -7.21 -5.86
CA ALA A 139 -6.54 -8.52 -6.51
C ALA A 139 -6.48 -9.66 -5.50
N VAL A 140 -5.65 -9.57 -4.47
CA VAL A 140 -5.58 -10.57 -3.38
C VAL A 140 -6.90 -10.65 -2.61
N CYS A 141 -7.50 -9.50 -2.28
CA CYS A 141 -8.81 -9.48 -1.64
C CYS A 141 -9.91 -10.09 -2.52
N LYS A 142 -9.91 -9.82 -3.83
CA LYS A 142 -10.84 -10.43 -4.78
C LYS A 142 -10.64 -11.94 -4.87
N LYS A 143 -9.39 -12.42 -4.95
CA LYS A 143 -9.04 -13.86 -4.93
C LYS A 143 -9.65 -14.59 -3.73
N PHE A 144 -9.72 -13.94 -2.58
CA PHE A 144 -10.29 -14.50 -1.35
C PHE A 144 -11.80 -14.23 -1.17
N GLY A 145 -12.51 -13.81 -2.22
CA GLY A 145 -13.96 -13.61 -2.22
C GLY A 145 -14.41 -12.29 -1.58
N GLY A 146 -13.52 -11.30 -1.50
CA GLY A 146 -13.82 -9.96 -0.99
C GLY A 146 -14.73 -9.11 -1.88
N ASP A 147 -15.08 -9.61 -3.06
CA ASP A 147 -16.11 -9.08 -3.96
C ASP A 147 -17.53 -9.52 -3.55
N GLN A 148 -17.64 -10.71 -2.92
CA GLN A 148 -18.91 -11.33 -2.50
C GLN A 148 -19.18 -11.20 -1.00
N LYS A 149 -18.14 -11.22 -0.17
CA LYS A 149 -18.22 -11.08 1.30
C LYS A 149 -17.72 -9.70 1.72
N GLY A 150 -18.41 -9.08 2.67
CA GLY A 150 -17.94 -7.83 3.28
C GLY A 150 -16.62 -8.02 4.04
N SER A 151 -15.89 -6.92 4.26
CA SER A 151 -14.66 -6.91 5.05
C SER A 151 -14.92 -7.38 6.48
N LEU A 152 -13.91 -7.95 7.16
CA LEU A 152 -13.94 -8.23 8.59
C LEU A 152 -14.40 -7.01 9.41
N ARG A 153 -14.16 -5.79 8.92
CA ARG A 153 -14.55 -4.53 9.57
C ARG A 153 -16.00 -4.09 9.29
N CYS A 154 -16.63 -4.55 8.21
CA CYS A 154 -17.99 -4.12 7.87
C CYS A 154 -18.62 -5.00 6.79
N ASN A 155 -19.80 -5.56 7.07
CA ASN A 155 -20.52 -6.42 6.12
C ASN A 155 -21.32 -5.65 5.04
N LYS A 156 -21.50 -4.33 5.19
CA LYS A 156 -22.47 -3.54 4.40
C LYS A 156 -22.04 -3.26 2.96
N SER A 157 -20.77 -3.50 2.61
CA SER A 157 -20.26 -3.37 1.25
C SER A 157 -19.08 -4.33 1.04
N SER A 158 -18.80 -4.69 -0.22
CA SER A 158 -17.68 -5.59 -0.55
C SER A 158 -16.35 -5.01 -0.07
N ALA A 159 -15.40 -5.88 0.31
CA ALA A 159 -14.05 -5.46 0.69
C ALA A 159 -13.35 -4.76 -0.48
N VAL A 160 -13.53 -5.27 -1.70
CA VAL A 160 -12.97 -4.70 -2.94
C VAL A 160 -13.41 -3.26 -3.16
N SER A 161 -14.72 -2.98 -3.11
CA SER A 161 -15.23 -1.60 -3.34
C SER A 161 -14.72 -0.59 -2.31
N ARG A 162 -14.40 -1.03 -1.09
CA ARG A 162 -13.78 -0.16 -0.08
C ARG A 162 -12.31 0.08 -0.37
N LEU A 163 -11.59 -0.95 -0.80
CA LEU A 163 -10.19 -0.83 -1.15
C LEU A 163 -10.00 0.10 -2.35
N GLU A 164 -10.84 0.01 -3.37
CA GLU A 164 -10.86 0.94 -4.50
C GLU A 164 -11.07 2.38 -4.03
N LYS A 165 -12.09 2.62 -3.20
CA LYS A 165 -12.32 3.96 -2.62
C LYS A 165 -11.15 4.47 -1.78
N PHE A 166 -10.46 3.61 -1.03
CA PHE A 166 -9.24 4.01 -0.33
C PHE A 166 -8.09 4.28 -1.31
N GLY A 167 -7.99 3.47 -2.36
CA GLY A 167 -7.15 3.63 -3.53
C GLY A 167 -7.19 5.05 -4.06
N ASP A 168 -8.37 5.45 -4.53
CA ASP A 168 -8.63 6.75 -5.16
C ASP A 168 -8.39 7.92 -4.21
N ASN A 169 -8.89 7.83 -2.98
CA ASN A 169 -8.75 8.93 -2.02
C ASN A 169 -7.30 9.21 -1.64
N ARG A 170 -6.47 8.16 -1.56
CA ARG A 170 -5.04 8.31 -1.28
C ARG A 170 -4.25 8.70 -2.52
N LEU A 171 -4.67 8.26 -3.72
CA LEU A 171 -4.09 8.71 -4.98
C LEU A 171 -4.15 10.24 -5.08
N LYS A 172 -5.28 10.85 -4.69
CA LYS A 172 -5.43 12.31 -4.65
C LYS A 172 -4.44 13.02 -3.72
N LEU A 173 -3.95 12.36 -2.67
CA LEU A 173 -2.96 12.95 -1.76
C LEU A 173 -1.55 12.97 -2.36
N ILE A 174 -1.24 11.99 -3.21
CA ILE A 174 0.10 11.85 -3.80
C ILE A 174 0.16 12.36 -5.24
N ASN A 175 -0.97 12.52 -5.93
CA ASN A 175 -1.09 13.08 -7.27
C ASN A 175 -2.16 14.18 -7.33
N PRO A 176 -2.01 15.27 -6.54
CA PRO A 176 -3.04 16.29 -6.36
C PRO A 176 -3.35 17.09 -7.63
N ASN A 177 -2.37 17.27 -8.52
CA ASN A 177 -2.55 17.97 -9.79
C ASN A 177 -3.01 17.06 -10.94
N HIS A 178 -3.17 15.76 -10.69
CA HIS A 178 -3.47 14.76 -11.74
C HIS A 178 -2.48 14.78 -12.91
N LEU A 179 -1.22 15.19 -12.67
CA LEU A 179 -0.19 15.30 -13.70
C LEU A 179 0.22 13.93 -14.25
N VAL A 180 0.03 12.88 -13.45
CA VAL A 180 0.21 11.49 -13.85
C VAL A 180 -1.16 10.93 -14.22
N THR A 181 -1.48 10.89 -15.51
CA THR A 181 -2.64 10.17 -16.07
C THR A 181 -2.24 8.72 -16.41
N ASP A 182 -3.22 7.86 -16.70
CA ASP A 182 -3.14 6.39 -16.90
C ASP A 182 -2.21 5.90 -18.05
N GLY A 183 -1.08 6.56 -18.29
CA GLY A 183 0.00 6.08 -19.14
C GLY A 183 0.81 5.00 -18.41
N CYS A 184 0.83 3.80 -18.97
CA CYS A 184 1.63 2.68 -18.49
C CYS A 184 3.12 3.11 -18.44
N PRO A 185 3.79 3.12 -17.26
CA PRO A 185 5.14 3.69 -17.11
C PRO A 185 6.25 2.87 -17.77
N PHE A 186 5.92 1.73 -18.39
CA PHE A 186 6.88 0.79 -18.95
C PHE A 186 7.13 0.95 -20.46
N TYR A 187 6.51 1.94 -21.12
CA TYR A 187 6.78 2.25 -22.52
C TYR A 187 6.99 3.74 -22.72
N PRO A 188 8.21 4.19 -23.10
CA PRO A 188 8.38 5.52 -23.66
C PRO A 188 7.72 5.52 -25.06
N SER A 189 6.82 6.48 -25.29
CA SER A 189 6.43 6.91 -26.63
C SER A 189 7.55 7.72 -27.28
#